data_AF-A0A920S1W0-F1
#
_entry.id   AF-A0A920S1W0-F1
#
_cell.length_a   1.000
_cell.length_b   1.000
_cell.length_c   1.000
_cell.angle_alpha   90.00
_cell.angle_beta   90.00
_cell.angle_gamma   90.00
#
_symmetry.space_group_name_H-M   'P 1'
#
loop_
_entity.id
_entity.type
_entity.pdbx_description
1 polymer ?
#
loop_
_entity_poly.entity_id
_entity_poly.type
_entity_poly.pdbx_seq_one_letter_code
_entity_poly.pdbx_strand_id
1 'polypeptide(L)'
;MDIEEVARNNPEKIITTKINLNEDISNNDCEEIIKIFNLKDNSKLEAISLIKSIYKMFLSTDASLVEINPLILTQDKKIVCLDAKINFDEIHYLDIQIFLN
;
A
#
# COMPACT_ATOMS: atom_id res chain seq x y z
N MET A 1 6.39 -11.66 7.45
CA MET A 1 7.77 -11.13 7.51
C MET A 1 7.70 -9.82 8.26
N ASP A 2 8.61 -9.59 9.22
CA ASP A 2 8.64 -8.35 10.00
C ASP A 2 9.29 -7.25 9.15
N ILE A 3 8.57 -6.15 8.91
CA ILE A 3 9.06 -5.06 8.06
C ILE A 3 10.29 -4.37 8.66
N GLU A 4 10.43 -4.35 9.98
CA GLU A 4 11.56 -3.75 10.68
C GLU A 4 12.84 -4.58 10.48
N GLU A 5 12.69 -5.88 10.24
CA GLU A 5 13.79 -6.76 9.84
C GLU A 5 14.20 -6.51 8.38
N VAL A 6 13.23 -6.38 7.46
CA VAL A 6 13.51 -6.07 6.05
C VAL A 6 14.19 -4.70 5.92
N ALA A 7 13.72 -3.69 6.65
CA ALA A 7 14.30 -2.36 6.61
C ALA A 7 15.77 -2.34 7.06
N ARG A 8 16.14 -3.22 7.99
CA ARG A 8 17.52 -3.35 8.48
C ARG A 8 18.40 -4.17 7.55
N ASN A 9 17.90 -5.29 7.04
CA ASN A 9 18.70 -6.28 6.32
C ASN A 9 18.67 -6.09 4.79
N ASN A 10 17.58 -5.55 4.26
CA ASN A 10 17.29 -5.40 2.82
C ASN A 10 16.53 -4.08 2.52
N PRO A 11 17.08 -2.90 2.90
CA PRO A 11 16.41 -1.62 2.70
C PRO A 11 16.05 -1.34 1.23
N GLU A 12 16.80 -1.91 0.27
CA GLU A 12 16.54 -1.80 -1.17
C GLU A 12 15.22 -2.44 -1.62
N LYS A 13 14.65 -3.34 -0.81
CA LYS A 13 13.34 -3.96 -1.08
C LYS A 13 12.17 -3.07 -0.61
N ILE A 14 12.47 -1.98 0.08
CA ILE A 14 11.48 -1.02 0.54
C ILE A 14 11.38 0.11 -0.48
N ILE A 15 10.20 0.23 -1.09
CA ILE A 15 9.88 1.37 -1.95
C ILE A 15 8.91 2.26 -1.20
N THR A 16 9.28 3.53 -1.09
CA THR A 16 8.46 4.56 -0.46
C THR A 16 8.07 5.60 -1.49
N THR A 17 6.78 5.75 -1.73
CA THR A 17 6.23 6.80 -2.58
C THR A 17 5.71 7.92 -1.70
N LYS A 18 6.31 9.10 -1.80
CA LYS A 18 5.81 10.30 -1.10
C LYS A 18 4.64 10.89 -1.86
N ILE A 19 3.54 11.16 -1.16
CA ILE A 19 2.29 11.65 -1.74
C ILE A 19 1.93 12.95 -1.05
N ASN A 20 1.48 13.93 -1.83
CA ASN A 20 0.88 15.14 -1.26
C ASN A 20 -0.56 14.84 -0.83
N LEU A 21 -0.90 15.17 0.41
CA LEU A 21 -2.25 14.96 0.94
C LEU A 21 -3.24 15.87 0.22
N ASN A 22 -4.14 15.24 -0.54
CA ASN A 22 -5.31 15.84 -1.19
C ASN A 22 -6.56 15.01 -0.87
N GLU A 23 -7.74 15.47 -1.24
CA GLU A 23 -8.99 14.70 -1.06
C GLU A 23 -8.92 13.32 -1.74
N ASP A 24 -8.30 13.25 -2.92
CA ASP A 24 -8.09 12.02 -3.68
C ASP A 24 -6.61 11.81 -4.01
N ILE A 25 -6.20 10.54 -4.08
CA ILE A 25 -4.90 10.13 -4.59
C ILE A 25 -4.92 10.04 -6.12
N SER A 26 -3.86 10.54 -6.77
CA SER A 26 -3.75 10.50 -8.22
C SER A 26 -3.51 9.08 -8.75
N ASN A 27 -3.95 8.80 -9.98
CA ASN A 27 -3.62 7.53 -10.64
C ASN A 27 -2.11 7.33 -10.77
N ASN A 28 -1.35 8.40 -11.01
CA ASN A 28 0.10 8.32 -11.16
C ASN A 28 0.77 7.86 -9.87
N ASP A 29 0.35 8.41 -8.72
CA ASP A 29 0.88 7.98 -7.41
C ASP A 29 0.49 6.52 -7.12
N CYS A 30 -0.74 6.13 -7.42
CA CYS A 30 -1.17 4.73 -7.31
C CYS A 30 -0.31 3.80 -8.16
N GLU A 31 -0.01 4.20 -9.41
CA GLU A 31 0.83 3.43 -10.33
C GLU A 31 2.26 3.30 -9.83
N GLU A 32 2.86 4.36 -9.28
CA GLU A 32 4.21 4.29 -8.69
C GLU A 32 4.26 3.40 -7.45
N ILE A 33 3.23 3.42 -6.58
CA ILE A 33 3.13 2.52 -5.42
C ILE A 33 3.11 1.04 -5.85
N ILE A 34 2.31 0.69 -6.86
CA ILE A 34 2.14 -0.72 -7.26
C ILE A 34 3.18 -1.19 -8.28
N LYS A 35 4.03 -0.29 -8.78
CA LYS A 35 5.03 -0.56 -9.82
C LYS A 35 5.92 -1.74 -9.50
N ILE A 36 6.29 -1.89 -8.22
CA ILE A 36 7.18 -2.95 -7.76
C ILE A 36 6.61 -4.35 -8.05
N PHE A 37 5.29 -4.51 -7.93
CA PHE A 37 4.60 -5.79 -8.13
C PHE A 37 4.55 -6.22 -9.60
N ASN A 38 4.90 -5.35 -10.54
CA ASN A 38 4.89 -5.60 -11.98
C ASN A 38 3.56 -6.25 -12.45
N LEU A 39 2.46 -5.76 -11.89
CA LEU A 39 1.10 -6.25 -12.17
C LEU A 39 0.69 -5.92 -13.61
N LYS A 40 -0.18 -6.76 -14.18
CA LYS A 40 -0.64 -6.65 -15.56
C LYS A 40 -2.14 -6.83 -15.65
N ASP A 41 -2.73 -6.31 -16.72
CA ASP A 41 -4.14 -6.48 -17.03
C ASP A 41 -5.04 -6.03 -15.83
N ASN A 42 -6.04 -6.86 -15.51
CA ASN A 42 -6.99 -6.60 -14.44
C ASN A 42 -6.34 -6.51 -13.05
N SER A 43 -5.24 -7.23 -12.78
CA SER A 43 -4.62 -7.18 -11.45
C SER A 43 -4.01 -5.81 -11.15
N LYS A 44 -3.52 -5.11 -12.18
CA LYS A 44 -3.07 -3.70 -12.04
C LYS A 44 -4.25 -2.80 -11.67
N LEU A 45 -5.39 -2.95 -12.34
CA LEU A 45 -6.59 -2.14 -12.07
C LEU A 45 -7.16 -2.41 -10.68
N GLU A 46 -7.22 -3.68 -10.25
CA GLU A 46 -7.62 -4.07 -8.90
C GLU A 46 -6.70 -3.47 -7.84
N ALA A 47 -5.37 -3.52 -8.05
CA ALA A 47 -4.41 -2.94 -7.12
C ALA A 47 -4.57 -1.42 -7.02
N ILE A 48 -4.73 -0.69 -8.14
CA ILE A 48 -4.99 0.76 -8.12
C ILE A 48 -6.28 1.06 -7.34
N SER A 49 -7.35 0.28 -7.58
CA SER A 49 -8.61 0.45 -6.86
C SER A 49 -8.43 0.24 -5.36
N LEU A 50 -7.66 -0.78 -4.97
CA LEU A 50 -7.35 -1.06 -3.57
C LEU A 50 -6.59 0.11 -2.92
N ILE A 51 -5.56 0.66 -3.58
CA ILE A 51 -4.79 1.80 -3.05
C ILE A 51 -5.70 2.99 -2.80
N LYS A 52 -6.57 3.31 -3.76
CA LYS A 52 -7.54 4.40 -3.60
C LYS A 52 -8.48 4.19 -2.42
N SER A 53 -8.97 2.96 -2.24
CA SER A 53 -9.83 2.61 -1.10
C SER A 53 -9.10 2.76 0.23
N ILE A 54 -7.84 2.32 0.32
CA ILE A 54 -7.00 2.47 1.52
C ILE A 54 -6.73 3.95 1.81
N TYR A 55 -6.34 4.72 0.79
CA TYR A 55 -6.08 6.16 0.92
C TYR A 55 -7.31 6.90 1.45
N LYS A 56 -8.48 6.64 0.84
CA LYS A 56 -9.73 7.24 1.27
C LYS A 56 -10.09 6.83 2.69
N MET A 57 -9.94 5.55 3.03
CA MET A 57 -10.17 5.05 4.38
C MET A 57 -9.28 5.78 5.37
N PHE A 58 -7.98 5.86 5.10
CA PHE A 58 -6.98 6.50 5.95
C PHE A 58 -7.37 7.94 6.28
N LEU A 59 -7.74 8.74 5.28
CA LEU A 59 -8.19 10.12 5.50
C LEU A 59 -9.52 10.19 6.26
N SER A 60 -10.47 9.31 5.94
CA SER A 60 -11.81 9.35 6.54
C SER A 60 -11.87 8.89 7.99
N THR A 61 -10.87 8.11 8.43
CA THR A 61 -10.82 7.53 9.76
C THR A 61 -9.74 8.16 10.64
N ASP A 62 -9.05 9.21 10.17
CA ASP A 62 -7.89 9.80 10.85
C ASP A 62 -6.86 8.74 11.29
N ALA A 63 -6.57 7.77 10.41
CA ALA A 63 -5.55 6.77 10.69
C ALA A 63 -4.16 7.41 10.65
N SER A 64 -3.22 6.89 11.44
CA SER A 64 -1.79 7.24 11.39
C SER A 64 -0.98 6.23 10.59
N LEU A 65 -1.46 4.99 10.45
CA LEU A 65 -0.80 3.94 9.68
C LEU A 65 -1.81 2.90 9.20
N VAL A 66 -1.64 2.44 7.96
CA VAL A 66 -2.30 1.24 7.44
C VAL A 66 -1.22 0.32 6.89
N GLU A 67 -1.10 -0.87 7.47
CA GLU A 67 -0.20 -1.93 7.01
C GLU A 67 -1.04 -3.10 6.48
N ILE A 68 -0.73 -3.56 5.27
CA ILE A 68 -1.31 -4.78 4.68
C ILE A 68 -0.20 -5.78 4.49
N ASN A 69 -0.27 -6.90 5.21
CA ASN A 69 0.78 -7.90 5.21
C ASN A 69 0.21 -9.29 5.56
N PRO A 70 0.05 -10.21 4.61
CA PRO A 70 0.45 -10.13 3.20
C PRO A 70 -0.63 -9.57 2.26
N LEU A 71 -0.16 -8.90 1.19
CA LEU A 71 -0.93 -8.63 -0.02
C LEU A 71 -0.63 -9.71 -1.06
N ILE A 72 -1.63 -10.45 -1.51
CA ILE A 72 -1.47 -11.64 -2.36
C ILE A 72 -2.04 -11.42 -3.75
N LEU A 73 -1.27 -11.80 -4.77
CA LEU A 73 -1.76 -12.05 -6.12
C LEU A 73 -2.10 -13.54 -6.26
N THR A 74 -3.37 -13.87 -6.47
CA THR A 74 -3.81 -15.26 -6.66
C THR A 74 -3.51 -15.77 -8.07
N GLN A 75 -3.60 -17.09 -8.28
CA GLN A 75 -3.45 -17.70 -9.62
C GLN A 75 -4.49 -17.17 -10.61
N ASP A 76 -5.66 -16.76 -10.13
CA ASP A 76 -6.74 -16.15 -10.93
C ASP A 76 -6.50 -14.65 -11.20
N LYS A 77 -5.28 -14.14 -10.96
CA LYS A 77 -4.89 -12.73 -11.09
C LYS A 77 -5.68 -11.76 -10.21
N LYS A 78 -6.18 -12.20 -9.06
CA LYS A 78 -6.88 -11.33 -8.10
C LYS A 78 -5.96 -10.81 -7.01
N ILE A 79 -6.19 -9.58 -6.58
CA ILE A 79 -5.49 -8.99 -5.44
C ILE A 79 -6.29 -9.24 -4.15
N VAL A 80 -5.65 -9.83 -3.15
CA VAL A 80 -6.27 -10.20 -1.87
C VAL A 80 -5.42 -9.71 -0.70
N CYS A 81 -6.01 -8.89 0.17
CA CYS A 81 -5.44 -8.57 1.48
C CYS A 81 -5.80 -9.70 2.45
N LEU A 82 -4.82 -10.45 2.96
CA LEU A 82 -5.11 -11.49 3.95
C LEU A 82 -5.23 -10.95 5.36
N ASP A 83 -4.43 -9.93 5.69
CA ASP A 83 -4.41 -9.30 7.00
C ASP A 83 -4.11 -7.81 6.86
N ALA A 84 -4.60 -7.03 7.81
CA ALA A 84 -4.38 -5.60 7.86
C ALA A 84 -4.31 -5.11 9.31
N LYS A 85 -3.35 -4.22 9.57
CA LYS A 85 -3.18 -3.51 10.84
C LYS A 85 -3.37 -2.02 10.60
N ILE A 86 -4.22 -1.40 11.42
CA ILE A 86 -4.56 0.02 11.31
C ILE A 86 -4.29 0.67 12.65
N ASN A 87 -3.51 1.75 12.66
CA ASN A 87 -3.27 2.57 13.84
C ASN A 87 -3.97 3.93 13.68
N PHE A 88 -4.39 4.48 14.80
CA PHE A 88 -5.05 5.78 14.90
C PHE A 88 -4.28 6.58 15.96
N ASP A 89 -3.28 7.36 15.55
CA ASP A 89 -2.53 8.26 16.42
C ASP A 89 -2.80 9.71 16.03
N GLU A 90 -2.65 10.65 16.97
CA GLU A 90 -2.87 12.09 16.77
C GLU A 90 -1.85 12.79 15.84
N ILE A 91 -1.02 12.04 15.11
CA ILE A 91 0.04 12.59 14.24
C ILE A 91 -0.18 12.12 12.79
N HIS A 92 -0.62 13.05 11.95
CA HIS A 92 -0.93 12.84 10.54
C HIS A 92 0.34 12.68 9.68
N TYR A 93 0.77 11.45 9.40
CA TYR A 93 1.64 11.13 8.26
C TYR A 93 1.10 9.90 7.53
N LEU A 94 0.77 10.05 6.25
CA LEU A 94 0.38 8.91 5.41
C LEU A 94 1.62 8.29 4.78
N ASP A 95 2.06 7.16 5.34
CA ASP A 95 3.02 6.26 4.68
C ASP A 95 2.27 5.02 4.18
N ILE A 96 2.14 4.89 2.86
CA ILE A 96 1.62 3.66 2.22
C ILE A 96 2.81 2.78 1.87
N GLN A 97 2.94 1.67 2.58
CA GLN A 97 4.01 0.69 2.39
C GLN A 97 3.43 -0.64 1.90
N ILE A 98 3.87 -1.12 0.75
CA ILE A 98 3.39 -2.37 0.15
C ILE A 98 4.60 -3.19 -0.32
N PHE A 99 4.71 -4.46 0.10
CA PHE A 99 5.89 -5.28 -0.14
C PHE A 99 5.63 -6.55 -0.95
N LEU A 100 6.63 -6.92 -1.75
CA LEU A 100 6.77 -8.22 -2.40
C LEU A 100 7.47 -9.21 -1.46
N ASN A 101 7.00 -10.47 -1.46
CA ASN A 101 7.79 -11.62 -0.99
C ASN A 101 8.86 -12.00 -2.03
#